data_AF-A0A166UCQ0-F1
#
_entry.id   AF-A0A166UCQ0-F1
#
_cell.length_a   1.000
_cell.length_b   1.000
_cell.length_c   1.000
_cell.angle_alpha   90.00
_cell.angle_beta   90.00
_cell.angle_gamma   90.00
#
_symmetry.space_group_name_H-M   'P 1'
#
loop_
_entity.id
_entity.type
_entity.pdbx_description
1 polymer ?
#
loop_
_entity_poly.entity_id
_entity_poly.type
_entity_poly.pdbx_seq_one_letter_code
_entity_poly.pdbx_strand_id
1 'polypeptide(L)'
;MTIDGNRHADDLVRLEAKRKELEDTLAALARDEDELGRVLELAKEVDQLEQQVDAARAAANIPHETAKRSAIMPDDFQKRALANKKVAEKQLDDLAKSLRQPGETFEAAYSRSLDTGMGAMMLKTLDDATALASGNPTQFDLEKARIALQ
;
A
#
# COMPACT_ATOMS: atom_id res chain seq x y z
N MET A 1 -49.82 6.37 65.75
CA MET A 1 -49.11 6.75 64.52
C MET A 1 -50.05 7.65 63.72
N THR A 2 -49.72 8.92 63.52
CA THR A 2 -50.60 9.92 62.91
C THR A 2 -50.54 9.85 61.38
N ILE A 3 -51.67 10.11 60.71
CA ILE A 3 -51.83 10.04 59.24
C ILE A 3 -50.78 10.90 58.52
N ASP A 4 -50.43 12.06 59.09
CA ASP A 4 -49.42 12.97 58.54
C ASP A 4 -47.99 12.41 58.62
N GLY A 5 -47.66 11.65 59.67
CA GLY A 5 -46.35 10.99 59.80
C GLY A 5 -46.13 9.90 58.76
N ASN A 6 -47.19 9.18 58.39
CA ASN A 6 -47.13 8.19 57.31
C ASN A 6 -46.98 8.85 55.94
N ARG A 7 -47.67 9.98 55.70
CA ARG A 7 -47.55 10.76 54.46
C ARG A 7 -46.14 11.30 54.24
N HIS A 8 -45.53 11.82 55.30
CA HIS A 8 -44.15 12.30 55.25
C HIS A 8 -43.13 11.17 55.04
N ALA A 9 -43.38 9.97 55.58
CA ALA A 9 -42.54 8.81 55.31
C ALA A 9 -42.64 8.36 53.85
N ASP A 10 -43.85 8.31 53.29
CA ASP A 10 -44.07 7.95 51.89
C ASP A 10 -43.44 8.98 50.93
N ASP A 11 -43.54 10.27 51.26
CA ASP A 11 -42.93 11.35 50.48
C ASP A 11 -41.40 11.31 50.56
N LEU A 12 -40.81 10.95 51.71
CA LEU A 12 -39.37 10.77 51.85
C LEU A 12 -38.86 9.63 50.96
N VAL A 13 -39.53 8.47 50.98
CA VAL A 13 -39.15 7.32 50.13
C VAL A 13 -39.21 7.69 48.65
N ARG A 14 -40.23 8.43 48.22
CA ARG A 14 -40.36 8.91 46.83
C ARG A 14 -39.25 9.89 46.45
N LEU A 15 -38.90 10.80 47.36
CA LEU A 15 -37.82 11.76 47.13
C LEU A 15 -36.45 11.07 47.07
N GLU A 16 -36.21 10.07 47.92
CA GLU A 16 -34.98 9.27 47.89
C GLU A 16 -34.86 8.45 46.61
N ALA A 17 -35.95 7.81 46.16
CA ALA A 17 -35.97 7.07 44.90
C ALA A 17 -35.67 8.00 43.71
N LYS A 18 -36.31 9.18 43.67
CA LYS A 18 -36.07 10.17 42.61
C LYS A 18 -34.66 10.75 42.66
N ARG A 19 -34.09 10.96 43.86
CA ARG A 19 -32.70 11.41 44.01
C ARG A 19 -31.74 10.38 43.42
N LYS A 20 -31.95 9.10 43.73
CA LYS A 20 -31.12 8.01 43.21
C LYS A 20 -31.20 7.90 41.68
N GLU A 21 -32.40 7.99 41.11
CA GLU A 21 -32.59 8.00 39.65
C GLU A 21 -31.84 9.15 38.96
N LEU A 22 -31.86 10.35 39.58
CA LEU A 22 -31.11 11.50 39.08
C LEU A 22 -29.60 11.32 39.22
N GLU A 23 -29.12 10.75 40.33
CA GLU A 23 -27.69 10.43 40.53
C GLU A 23 -27.20 9.42 39.49
N ASP A 24 -27.98 8.38 39.21
CA ASP A 24 -27.66 7.37 38.19
C ASP A 24 -27.64 7.98 36.78
N THR A 25 -28.59 8.88 36.48
CA THR A 25 -28.65 9.59 35.19
C THR A 25 -27.47 10.54 35.01
N LEU A 26 -27.08 11.28 36.06
CA LEU A 26 -25.90 12.15 36.03
C LEU A 26 -24.60 11.36 35.81
N ALA A 27 -24.47 10.19 36.45
CA ALA A 27 -23.32 9.33 36.25
C ALA A 27 -23.23 8.76 34.82
N ALA A 28 -24.38 8.47 34.20
CA ALA A 28 -24.43 8.07 32.79
C ALA A 28 -24.03 9.22 31.86
N LEU A 29 -24.60 10.42 32.04
CA LEU A 29 -24.26 11.59 31.24
C LEU A 29 -22.78 11.98 31.33
N ALA A 30 -22.17 11.88 32.52
CA ALA A 30 -20.74 12.14 32.69
C ALA A 30 -19.86 11.15 31.89
N ARG A 31 -20.28 9.89 31.76
CA ARG A 31 -19.58 8.90 30.92
C ARG A 31 -19.74 9.21 29.44
N ASP A 32 -20.94 9.59 29.01
CA ASP A 32 -21.20 9.95 27.62
C ASP A 32 -20.39 11.20 27.21
N GLU A 33 -20.22 12.18 28.11
CA GLU A 33 -19.36 13.35 27.88
C GLU A 33 -17.88 12.96 27.74
N ASP A 34 -17.37 12.06 28.58
CA ASP A 34 -16.01 11.55 28.48
C ASP A 34 -15.78 10.76 27.18
N GLU A 35 -16.75 9.93 26.78
CA GLU A 35 -16.72 9.20 25.51
C GLU A 35 -16.75 10.15 24.31
N LEU A 36 -17.57 11.19 24.37
CA LEU A 36 -17.65 12.22 23.32
C LEU A 36 -16.33 12.99 23.19
N GLY A 37 -15.65 13.27 24.31
CA GLY A 37 -14.30 13.84 24.30
C GLY A 37 -13.29 12.96 23.57
N ARG A 38 -13.30 11.65 23.83
CA ARG A 38 -12.43 10.69 23.14
C ARG A 38 -12.74 10.57 21.65
N VAL A 39 -14.01 10.57 21.26
CA VAL A 39 -14.43 10.55 19.86
C VAL A 39 -13.93 11.79 19.11
N LEU A 40 -13.98 12.98 19.73
CA LEU A 40 -13.46 14.21 19.15
C LEU A 40 -11.92 14.19 18.99
N GLU A 41 -11.21 13.57 19.93
CA GLU A 41 -9.75 13.38 19.82
C GLU A 41 -9.39 12.43 18.69
N LEU A 42 -10.08 11.28 18.59
CA LEU A 42 -9.91 10.34 17.48
C LEU A 42 -10.23 10.97 16.13
N ALA A 43 -11.28 11.79 16.04
CA ALA A 43 -11.63 12.50 14.81
C ALA A 43 -10.49 13.43 14.34
N LYS A 44 -9.86 14.15 15.26
CA LYS A 44 -8.69 14.99 14.95
C LYS A 44 -7.48 14.16 14.49
N GLU A 45 -7.26 12.99 15.09
CA GLU A 45 -6.18 12.08 14.70
C GLU A 45 -6.43 11.50 13.29
N VAL A 46 -7.67 11.13 12.99
CA VAL A 46 -8.09 10.69 11.65
C VAL A 46 -7.87 11.80 10.62
N ASP A 47 -8.30 13.04 10.89
CA ASP A 47 -8.07 14.17 9.98
C ASP A 47 -6.57 14.39 9.69
N GLN A 48 -5.71 14.26 10.71
CA GLN A 48 -4.27 14.37 10.54
C GLN A 48 -3.69 13.22 9.72
N LEU A 49 -4.16 12.00 9.94
CA LEU A 49 -3.74 10.83 9.17
C LEU A 49 -4.20 10.94 7.70
N GLU A 50 -5.41 11.42 7.44
CA GLU A 50 -5.89 11.67 6.09
C GLU A 50 -5.03 12.71 5.38
N GLN A 51 -4.68 13.81 6.04
CA GLN A 51 -3.75 14.79 5.48
C GLN A 51 -2.36 14.22 5.18
N GLN A 52 -1.83 13.35 6.05
CA GLN A 52 -0.56 12.66 5.81
C GLN A 52 -0.66 11.67 4.66
N VAL A 53 -1.77 10.94 4.54
CA VAL A 53 -2.03 10.01 3.44
C VAL A 53 -2.16 10.78 2.13
N ASP A 54 -2.86 11.90 2.11
CA ASP A 54 -2.99 12.74 0.93
C ASP A 54 -1.68 13.41 0.56
N ALA A 55 -0.87 13.84 1.52
CA ALA A 55 0.48 14.33 1.28
C ALA A 55 1.40 13.22 0.74
N ALA A 56 1.32 12.00 1.29
CA ALA A 56 2.10 10.86 0.83
C ALA A 56 1.65 10.38 -0.56
N ARG A 57 0.34 10.38 -0.82
CA ARG A 57 -0.23 10.10 -2.14
C ARG A 57 0.17 11.17 -3.14
N ALA A 58 0.08 12.46 -2.77
CA ALA A 58 0.56 13.56 -3.59
C ALA A 58 2.05 13.40 -3.86
N ALA A 59 2.89 13.10 -2.86
CA ALA A 59 4.31 12.85 -3.06
C ALA A 59 4.60 11.64 -3.96
N ALA A 60 3.79 10.58 -3.88
CA ALA A 60 3.88 9.41 -4.75
C ALA A 60 3.33 9.66 -6.16
N ASN A 61 2.36 10.59 -6.31
CA ASN A 61 1.74 11.00 -7.57
C ASN A 61 2.34 12.27 -8.16
N ILE A 62 3.32 12.92 -7.52
CA ILE A 62 4.15 13.91 -8.19
C ILE A 62 4.76 13.16 -9.37
N PRO A 63 4.36 13.49 -10.61
CA PRO A 63 5.03 12.94 -11.77
C PRO A 63 6.49 13.32 -11.59
N HIS A 64 7.38 12.37 -11.81
CA HIS A 64 8.81 12.59 -11.87
C HIS A 64 9.17 13.46 -13.11
N GLU A 65 8.39 14.50 -13.40
CA GLU A 65 8.44 15.33 -14.60
C GLU A 65 9.41 16.50 -14.50
N THR A 66 10.05 16.74 -13.36
CA THR A 66 11.07 17.82 -13.27
C THR A 66 12.36 17.43 -12.56
N ALA A 67 12.51 16.19 -12.09
CA ALA A 67 13.84 15.63 -11.84
C ALA A 67 14.40 15.15 -13.18
N LYS A 68 14.92 16.11 -13.94
CA LYS A 68 15.93 15.97 -14.99
C LYS A 68 16.41 14.53 -15.12
N ARG A 69 15.87 13.82 -16.12
CA ARG A 69 16.42 12.60 -16.75
C ARG A 69 17.77 12.87 -17.43
N SER A 70 18.57 13.78 -16.86
CA SER A 70 19.88 14.21 -17.32
C SER A 70 20.76 14.40 -16.08
N ALA A 71 21.36 13.30 -15.64
CA ALA A 71 22.69 13.20 -15.04
C ALA A 71 22.69 12.05 -14.04
N ILE A 72 23.20 10.91 -14.50
CA ILE A 72 23.71 9.82 -13.67
C ILE A 72 22.57 9.01 -13.01
N MET A 73 22.11 7.96 -13.70
CA MET A 73 21.66 6.79 -12.93
C MET A 73 22.80 6.47 -11.97
N PRO A 74 22.55 6.32 -10.64
CA PRO A 74 23.62 5.94 -9.73
C PRO A 74 24.30 4.70 -10.29
N ASP A 75 25.63 4.68 -10.35
CA ASP A 75 26.41 3.57 -10.92
C ASP A 75 25.93 2.19 -10.42
N ASP A 76 25.37 2.16 -9.22
CA ASP A 76 24.79 0.98 -8.59
C ASP A 76 23.56 0.43 -9.32
N PHE A 77 22.70 1.28 -9.91
CA PHE A 77 21.57 0.83 -10.73
C PHE A 77 22.02 0.26 -12.08
N GLN A 78 23.00 0.89 -12.73
CA GLN A 78 23.59 0.34 -13.96
C GLN A 78 24.32 -0.97 -13.69
N LYS A 79 25.10 -1.06 -12.60
CA LYS A 79 25.76 -2.31 -12.19
C LYS A 79 24.75 -3.41 -11.89
N ARG A 80 23.66 -3.11 -11.19
CA ARG A 80 22.59 -4.07 -10.90
C ARG A 80 21.84 -4.48 -12.17
N ALA A 81 21.53 -3.56 -13.07
CA ALA A 81 20.92 -3.87 -14.36
C ALA A 81 21.81 -4.79 -15.20
N LEU A 82 23.12 -4.51 -15.29
CA LEU A 82 24.08 -5.37 -15.98
C LEU A 82 24.24 -6.74 -15.32
N ALA A 83 24.18 -6.82 -13.99
CA ALA A 83 24.20 -8.08 -13.27
C ALA A 83 22.94 -8.91 -13.57
N ASN A 84 21.76 -8.28 -13.52
CA ASN A 84 20.49 -8.92 -13.85
C ASN A 84 20.47 -9.40 -15.31
N LYS A 85 21.03 -8.60 -16.24
CA LYS A 85 21.20 -8.99 -17.64
C LYS A 85 22.01 -10.27 -17.76
N LYS A 86 23.20 -10.34 -17.15
CA LYS A 86 24.06 -11.54 -17.18
C LYS A 86 23.39 -12.77 -16.59
N VAL A 87 22.62 -12.60 -15.51
CA VAL A 87 21.87 -13.70 -14.89
C VAL A 87 20.78 -14.20 -15.82
N ALA A 88 20.00 -13.30 -16.42
CA ALA A 88 18.94 -13.66 -17.37
C ALA A 88 19.49 -14.30 -18.65
N GLU A 89 20.62 -13.81 -19.20
CA GLU A 89 21.32 -14.42 -20.34
C GLU A 89 21.73 -15.86 -20.00
N LYS A 90 22.36 -16.05 -18.84
CA LYS A 90 22.78 -17.39 -18.40
C LYS A 90 21.59 -18.32 -18.21
N GLN A 91 20.49 -17.84 -17.62
CA GLN A 91 19.28 -18.64 -17.42
C GLN A 91 18.62 -19.03 -18.75
N LEU A 92 18.63 -18.14 -19.74
CA LEU A 92 18.17 -18.46 -21.11
C LEU A 92 19.07 -19.48 -21.80
N ASP A 93 20.38 -19.35 -21.67
CA ASP A 93 21.34 -20.31 -22.22
C ASP A 93 21.19 -21.69 -21.58
N ASP A 94 21.03 -21.75 -20.26
CA ASP A 94 20.83 -23.01 -19.54
C ASP A 94 19.47 -23.64 -19.88
N LEU A 95 18.42 -22.82 -20.04
CA LEU A 95 17.12 -23.28 -20.52
C LEU A 95 17.23 -23.84 -21.95
N ALA A 96 17.88 -23.13 -22.86
CA ALA A 96 18.12 -23.57 -24.23
C ALA A 96 18.90 -24.90 -24.28
N LYS A 97 19.94 -25.04 -23.45
CA LYS A 97 20.68 -26.32 -23.32
C LYS A 97 19.80 -27.45 -22.79
N SER A 98 18.92 -27.16 -21.82
CA SER A 98 18.02 -28.17 -21.24
C SER A 98 16.93 -28.64 -22.21
N LEU A 99 16.47 -27.75 -23.09
CA LEU A 99 15.43 -28.03 -24.08
C LEU A 99 15.99 -28.62 -25.38
N ARG A 100 17.31 -28.55 -25.56
CA ARG A 100 17.99 -28.99 -26.77
C ARG A 100 17.78 -30.49 -27.01
N GLN A 101 17.25 -30.82 -28.17
CA GLN A 101 17.08 -32.21 -28.58
C GLN A 101 18.37 -32.78 -29.22
N PRO A 102 18.58 -34.11 -29.19
CA PRO A 102 19.70 -34.74 -29.85
C PRO A 102 19.72 -34.41 -31.35
N GLY A 103 20.83 -33.84 -31.84
CA GLY A 103 20.98 -33.42 -33.24
C GLY A 103 20.50 -31.99 -33.53
N GLU A 104 19.90 -31.29 -32.57
CA GLU A 104 19.47 -29.91 -32.73
C GLU A 104 20.62 -28.91 -32.52
N THR A 105 20.58 -27.77 -33.24
CA THR A 105 21.47 -26.63 -32.99
C THR A 105 21.07 -25.88 -31.73
N PHE A 106 22.03 -25.18 -31.12
CA PHE A 106 21.74 -24.36 -29.94
C PHE A 106 20.75 -23.21 -30.26
N GLU A 107 20.88 -22.59 -31.43
CA GLU A 107 20.02 -21.47 -31.87
C GLU A 107 18.55 -21.87 -32.02
N ALA A 108 18.28 -23.08 -32.55
CA ALA A 108 16.92 -23.60 -32.64
C ALA A 108 16.33 -23.89 -31.25
N ALA A 109 17.14 -24.47 -30.34
CA ALA A 109 16.72 -24.71 -28.97
C ALA A 109 16.53 -23.41 -28.17
N TYR A 110 17.34 -22.37 -28.47
CA TYR A 110 17.23 -21.04 -27.89
C TYR A 110 15.96 -20.32 -28.37
N SER A 111 15.68 -20.35 -29.68
CA SER A 111 14.45 -19.77 -30.22
C SER A 111 13.21 -20.40 -29.58
N ARG A 112 13.23 -21.73 -29.43
CA ARG A 112 12.15 -22.45 -28.75
C ARG A 112 12.08 -22.18 -27.25
N SER A 113 13.21 -21.89 -26.60
CA SER A 113 13.21 -21.54 -25.18
C SER A 113 12.50 -20.20 -24.97
N LEU A 114 12.64 -19.24 -25.90
CA LEU A 114 11.93 -17.96 -25.88
C LEU A 114 10.42 -18.10 -26.03
N ASP A 115 9.95 -19.14 -26.74
CA ASP A 115 8.51 -19.45 -26.86
C ASP A 115 7.91 -20.00 -25.56
N THR A 116 8.74 -20.39 -24.59
CA THR A 116 8.25 -20.78 -23.26
C THR A 116 7.93 -19.54 -22.41
N GLY A 117 6.95 -19.65 -21.50
CA GLY A 117 6.61 -18.55 -20.60
C GLY A 117 7.80 -18.05 -19.77
N MET A 118 8.73 -18.95 -19.41
CA MET A 118 9.95 -18.58 -18.69
C MET A 118 10.96 -17.86 -19.59
N GLY A 119 11.16 -18.31 -20.83
CA GLY A 119 12.05 -17.64 -21.77
C GLY A 119 11.54 -16.26 -22.19
N ALA A 120 10.24 -16.11 -22.40
CA ALA A 120 9.62 -14.81 -22.66
C ALA A 120 9.81 -13.81 -21.51
N MET A 121 9.69 -14.27 -20.26
CA MET A 121 9.97 -13.42 -19.08
C MET A 121 11.44 -13.02 -18.99
N MET A 122 12.36 -13.94 -19.30
CA MET A 122 13.80 -13.64 -19.28
C MET A 122 14.18 -12.68 -20.41
N LEU A 123 13.61 -12.82 -21.60
CA LEU A 123 13.82 -11.88 -22.71
C LEU A 123 13.32 -10.48 -22.35
N LYS A 124 12.12 -10.37 -21.76
CA LYS A 124 11.62 -9.10 -21.23
C LYS A 124 12.56 -8.50 -20.18
N THR A 125 13.10 -9.33 -19.29
CA THR A 125 14.08 -8.90 -18.28
C THR A 125 15.37 -8.40 -18.93
N LEU A 126 15.81 -8.99 -20.05
CA LEU A 126 16.96 -8.51 -20.83
C LEU A 126 16.69 -7.15 -21.48
N ASP A 127 15.51 -6.99 -22.07
CA ASP A 127 15.10 -5.74 -22.72
C ASP A 127 15.01 -4.61 -21.69
N ASP A 128 14.38 -4.86 -20.52
CA ASP A 128 14.27 -3.90 -19.44
C ASP A 128 15.64 -3.57 -18.83
N ALA A 129 16.50 -4.57 -18.60
CA ALA A 129 17.86 -4.34 -18.11
C ALA A 129 18.72 -3.52 -19.10
N THR A 130 18.55 -3.75 -20.40
CA THR A 130 19.23 -3.00 -21.46
C THR A 130 18.70 -1.56 -21.55
N ALA A 131 17.38 -1.37 -21.43
CA ALA A 131 16.76 -0.06 -21.37
C ALA A 131 17.27 0.73 -20.16
N LEU A 132 17.30 0.12 -18.97
CA LEU A 132 17.85 0.74 -17.76
C LEU A 132 19.34 1.09 -17.92
N ALA A 133 20.16 0.19 -18.46
CA ALA A 133 21.59 0.45 -18.65
C ALA A 133 21.85 1.60 -19.64
N SER A 134 20.98 1.76 -20.65
CA SER A 134 21.10 2.80 -21.70
C SER A 134 20.33 4.09 -21.38
N GLY A 135 19.59 4.14 -20.28
CA GLY A 135 18.73 5.27 -19.92
C GLY A 135 17.45 5.39 -20.76
N ASN A 136 17.10 4.35 -21.51
CA ASN A 136 15.86 4.27 -22.28
C ASN A 136 14.67 3.84 -21.41
N PRO A 137 13.43 4.15 -21.80
CA PRO A 137 12.23 3.69 -21.10
C PRO A 137 12.11 2.15 -21.12
N THR A 138 11.75 1.56 -19.99
CA THR A 138 11.43 0.13 -19.87
C THR A 138 10.06 -0.19 -20.45
N GLN A 139 9.74 -1.47 -20.65
CA GLN A 139 8.42 -1.86 -21.12
C GLN A 139 7.31 -1.46 -20.13
N PHE A 140 7.61 -1.49 -18.83
CA PHE A 140 6.71 -0.98 -17.78
C PHE A 140 6.46 0.52 -17.93
N ASP A 141 7.49 1.32 -18.23
CA ASP A 141 7.33 2.77 -18.46
C ASP A 141 6.43 3.05 -19.68
N LEU A 142 6.60 2.28 -20.75
CA LEU A 142 5.80 2.38 -21.97
C LEU A 142 4.34 1.97 -21.73
N GLU A 143 4.10 0.92 -20.94
CA GLU A 143 2.76 0.44 -20.62
C GLU A 143 2.02 1.41 -19.70
N LYS A 144 2.70 1.97 -18.70
CA LYS A 144 2.17 3.05 -17.85
C LYS A 144 1.81 4.29 -18.68
N ALA A 145 2.66 4.67 -19.64
CA ALA A 145 2.38 5.78 -20.54
C ALA A 145 1.15 5.51 -21.45
N ARG A 146 0.94 4.27 -21.89
CA ARG A 146 -0.24 3.89 -22.68
C ARG A 146 -1.53 3.98 -21.87
N ILE A 147 -1.53 3.51 -20.62
CA ILE A 147 -2.69 3.58 -19.74
C ILE A 147 -3.03 5.04 -19.42
N ALA A 148 -2.03 5.91 -19.22
CA ALA A 148 -2.24 7.33 -18.95
C ALA A 148 -2.83 8.11 -20.15
N LEU A 149 -2.81 7.53 -21.36
CA LEU A 149 -3.36 8.13 -22.58
C LEU A 149 -4.78 7.64 -22.92
N GLN A 150 -5.34 6.73 -22.13
CA GLN A 150 -6.70 6.19 -22.27
C GLN A 150 -7.66 6.87 -21.28
#